data_AF-A0A2T4D215-F1
#
_entry.id   AF-A0A2T4D215-F1
#
_cell.length_a   1.000
_cell.length_b   1.000
_cell.length_c   1.000
_cell.angle_alpha   90.00
_cell.angle_beta   90.00
_cell.angle_gamma   90.00
#
_symmetry.space_group_name_H-M   'P 1'
#
loop_
_entity.id
_entity.type
_entity.pdbx_description
1 polymer ?
#
loop_
_entity_poly.entity_id
_entity_poly.type
_entity_poly.pdbx_seq_one_letter_code
_entity_poly.pdbx_strand_id
1 'polypeptide(L)'
;RQAVEAGVKVVEHAPVIQWQTETDGLHCLHTPRGDIRARKVIIASNGYTPNHLHPSIHGRTLPVLSSVVVTRPLTVAEVAATHLHSRELVMDTRTLKYYFRLLPDQRLLFGGRGAIRGKDANNPRYTRDLMQALSATFPQLQSLAAEKPDYSWSGWVSVALDDYPRIYSPAPGIFTSMGYCGSGVTFTQ
;
A
#
# COMPACT_ATOMS: atom_id res chain seq x y z
N ARG A 1 10.02 -17.59 1.26
CA ARG A 1 11.02 -18.68 1.10
C ARG A 1 11.36 -19.26 2.47
N GLN A 2 11.98 -18.50 3.38
CA GLN A 2 12.25 -18.95 4.76
C GLN A 2 11.05 -19.59 5.49
N ALA A 3 9.86 -19.00 5.41
CA ALA A 3 8.67 -19.60 6.04
C ALA A 3 8.32 -20.99 5.48
N VAL A 4 8.43 -21.18 4.17
CA VAL A 4 8.17 -22.47 3.51
C VAL A 4 9.25 -23.49 3.89
N GLU A 5 10.51 -23.07 3.95
CA GLU A 5 11.62 -23.89 4.43
C GLU A 5 11.42 -24.33 5.89
N ALA A 6 10.79 -23.48 6.71
CA ALA A 6 10.39 -23.80 8.07
C ALA A 6 9.10 -24.68 8.16
N GLY A 7 8.55 -25.14 7.03
CA GLY A 7 7.39 -26.02 6.97
C GLY A 7 6.02 -25.33 6.91
N VAL A 8 5.98 -24.00 6.75
CA VAL A 8 4.71 -23.27 6.58
C VAL A 8 4.09 -23.61 5.23
N LYS A 9 2.82 -24.02 5.24
CA LYS A 9 2.03 -24.21 4.02
C LYS A 9 1.56 -22.86 3.50
N VAL A 10 1.97 -22.50 2.28
CA VAL A 10 1.50 -21.31 1.58
C VAL A 10 0.48 -21.74 0.52
N VAL A 11 -0.73 -21.20 0.61
CA VAL A 11 -1.80 -21.46 -0.36
C VAL A 11 -2.12 -20.16 -1.08
N GLU A 12 -1.74 -20.08 -2.35
CA GLU A 12 -1.98 -18.93 -3.20
C GLU A 12 -3.33 -19.05 -3.93
N HIS A 13 -3.83 -17.94 -4.46
CA HIS A 13 -5.09 -17.86 -5.19
C HIS A 13 -6.31 -18.44 -4.42
N ALA A 14 -6.30 -18.31 -3.09
CA ALA A 14 -7.36 -18.73 -2.19
C ALA A 14 -7.88 -17.54 -1.35
N PRO A 15 -8.52 -16.53 -1.97
CA PRO A 15 -9.05 -15.40 -1.20
C PRO A 15 -10.13 -15.89 -0.24
N VAL A 16 -10.08 -15.42 1.00
CA VAL A 16 -11.17 -15.65 1.96
C VAL A 16 -12.34 -14.75 1.57
N ILE A 17 -13.44 -15.38 1.14
CA ILE A 17 -14.64 -14.68 0.67
C ILE A 17 -15.73 -14.62 1.75
N GLN A 18 -15.68 -15.51 2.73
CA GLN A 18 -16.59 -15.55 3.86
C GLN A 18 -15.88 -16.13 5.09
N TRP A 19 -16.29 -15.65 6.27
CA TRP A 19 -15.77 -16.10 7.56
C TRP A 19 -16.94 -16.41 8.49
N GLN A 20 -16.94 -17.61 9.08
CA GLN A 20 -17.85 -17.99 10.15
C GLN A 20 -17.07 -18.41 11.39
N THR A 21 -17.60 -18.13 12.58
CA THR A 21 -17.04 -18.62 13.84
C THR A 21 -18.06 -19.55 14.47
N GLU A 22 -17.67 -20.80 14.70
CA GLU A 22 -18.49 -21.83 15.32
C GLU A 22 -18.60 -21.59 16.84
N THR A 23 -19.57 -22.24 17.49
CA THR A 23 -19.87 -22.05 18.91
C THR A 23 -18.75 -22.49 19.85
N ASP A 24 -17.88 -23.41 19.41
CA ASP A 24 -16.70 -23.90 20.14
C ASP A 24 -15.45 -23.02 19.94
N GLY A 25 -15.58 -21.90 19.21
CA GLY A 25 -14.48 -20.99 18.90
C GLY A 25 -13.62 -21.42 17.71
N LEU A 26 -14.03 -22.43 16.93
CA LEU A 26 -13.38 -22.76 15.66
C LEU A 26 -13.77 -21.74 14.58
N HIS A 27 -12.78 -21.19 13.88
CA HIS A 27 -13.02 -20.32 12.73
C HIS A 27 -13.01 -21.13 11.43
N CYS A 28 -14.05 -20.93 10.61
CA CYS A 28 -14.17 -21.49 9.27
C CYS A 28 -14.06 -20.38 8.23
N LEU A 29 -13.01 -20.43 7.40
CA LEU A 29 -12.71 -19.48 6.34
C LEU A 29 -13.04 -20.13 5.00
N HIS A 30 -14.02 -19.60 4.29
CA HIS A 30 -14.42 -20.11 2.99
C HIS A 30 -13.59 -19.47 1.89
N THR A 31 -13.06 -20.31 1.01
CA THR A 31 -12.32 -19.86 -0.18
C THR A 31 -12.84 -20.61 -1.41
N PRO A 32 -12.65 -20.08 -2.63
CA PRO A 32 -12.97 -20.81 -3.86
C PRO A 32 -12.21 -22.14 -4.05
N ARG A 33 -11.15 -22.38 -3.26
CA ARG A 33 -10.33 -23.60 -3.30
C ARG A 33 -10.68 -24.62 -2.20
N GLY A 34 -11.73 -24.33 -1.42
CA GLY A 34 -12.15 -25.12 -0.27
C GLY A 34 -12.02 -24.35 1.05
N ASP A 35 -12.50 -24.97 2.11
CA ASP A 35 -12.59 -24.35 3.43
C ASP A 35 -11.31 -24.57 4.24
N ILE A 36 -10.93 -23.53 5.00
CA ILE A 36 -9.81 -23.58 5.94
C ILE A 36 -10.37 -23.42 7.35
N ARG A 37 -10.07 -24.38 8.23
CA ARG A 37 -10.47 -24.35 9.64
C ARG A 37 -9.27 -24.04 10.53
N ALA A 38 -9.43 -23.11 11.46
CA ALA A 38 -8.36 -22.72 12.37
C ALA A 38 -8.91 -22.23 13.73
N ARG A 39 -8.18 -22.50 14.81
CA ARG A 39 -8.48 -21.94 16.14
C ARG A 39 -7.93 -20.52 16.34
N LYS A 40 -6.98 -20.12 15.50
CA LYS A 40 -6.40 -18.78 15.51
C LYS A 40 -6.28 -18.28 14.07
N VAL A 41 -6.70 -17.03 13.85
CA VAL A 41 -6.63 -16.37 12.55
C VAL A 41 -6.00 -14.99 12.71
N ILE A 42 -5.01 -14.69 11.87
CA ILE A 42 -4.37 -13.37 11.80
C ILE A 42 -4.80 -12.68 10.50
N ILE A 43 -5.41 -11.51 10.62
CA ILE A 43 -5.77 -10.65 9.49
C ILE A 43 -4.57 -9.75 9.18
N ALA A 44 -3.82 -10.11 8.15
CA ALA A 44 -2.60 -9.41 7.72
C ALA A 44 -2.66 -8.91 6.27
N SER A 45 -3.87 -8.82 5.68
CA SER A 45 -4.10 -8.36 4.29
C SER A 45 -4.26 -6.84 4.15
N ASN A 46 -4.13 -6.08 5.24
CA ASN A 46 -4.13 -4.62 5.26
C ASN A 46 -5.30 -4.03 4.44
N GLY A 47 -5.03 -3.08 3.52
CA GLY A 47 -6.04 -2.39 2.71
C GLY A 47 -6.79 -3.26 1.70
N TYR A 48 -6.43 -4.54 1.58
CA TYR A 48 -7.11 -5.52 0.73
C TYR A 48 -8.15 -6.34 1.50
N THR A 49 -8.24 -6.18 2.82
CA THR A 49 -9.24 -6.84 3.65
C THR A 49 -10.60 -6.17 3.43
N PRO A 50 -11.64 -6.90 2.98
CA PRO A 50 -12.98 -6.33 2.93
C PRO A 50 -13.44 -5.94 4.34
N ASN A 51 -13.94 -4.72 4.51
CA ASN A 51 -14.42 -4.24 5.81
C ASN A 51 -15.56 -5.10 6.40
N HIS A 52 -16.27 -5.85 5.55
CA HIS A 52 -17.36 -6.75 5.93
C HIS A 52 -16.89 -8.19 6.16
N LEU A 53 -15.60 -8.50 6.05
CA LEU A 53 -15.10 -9.88 6.20
C LEU A 53 -15.37 -10.43 7.61
N HIS A 54 -15.22 -9.59 8.65
CA HIS A 54 -15.54 -9.96 10.02
C HIS A 54 -16.01 -8.74 10.83
N PRO A 55 -17.06 -8.85 11.68
CA PRO A 55 -17.61 -7.71 12.41
C PRO A 55 -16.57 -6.97 13.29
N SER A 56 -15.60 -7.72 13.82
CA SER A 56 -14.62 -7.19 14.77
C SER A 56 -13.61 -6.20 14.16
N ILE A 57 -13.50 -6.15 12.82
CA ILE A 57 -12.63 -5.22 12.08
C ILE A 57 -13.40 -4.14 11.32
N HIS A 58 -14.73 -4.20 11.34
CA HIS A 58 -15.57 -3.25 10.62
C HIS A 58 -15.30 -1.81 11.10
N GLY A 59 -15.04 -0.90 10.16
CA GLY A 59 -14.79 0.52 10.44
C GLY A 59 -13.46 0.83 11.14
N ARG A 60 -12.56 -0.15 11.31
CA ARG A 60 -11.27 0.07 11.99
C ARG A 60 -10.21 0.71 11.13
N THR A 61 -10.35 0.59 9.81
CA THR A 61 -9.44 1.14 8.82
C THR A 61 -10.19 1.63 7.60
N LEU A 62 -9.62 2.62 6.93
CA LEU A 62 -10.08 3.13 5.65
C LEU A 62 -9.07 2.73 4.55
N PRO A 63 -9.46 1.88 3.58
CA PRO A 63 -8.61 1.63 2.42
C PRO A 63 -8.63 2.85 1.50
N VAL A 64 -7.46 3.35 1.13
CA VAL A 64 -7.25 4.44 0.17
C VAL A 64 -6.22 4.02 -0.88
N LEU A 65 -6.29 4.57 -2.09
CA LEU A 65 -5.25 4.30 -3.08
C LEU A 65 -4.13 5.34 -2.96
N SER A 66 -2.90 4.84 -2.99
CA SER A 66 -1.73 5.63 -3.31
C SER A 66 -1.29 5.30 -4.74
N SER A 67 -0.90 6.33 -5.48
CA SER A 67 -0.42 6.20 -6.85
C SER A 67 1.05 6.62 -6.90
N VAL A 68 1.79 5.99 -7.81
CA VAL A 68 3.20 6.25 -8.04
C VAL A 68 3.42 6.46 -9.53
N VAL A 69 4.32 7.38 -9.86
CA VAL A 69 4.89 7.58 -11.19
C VAL A 69 6.40 7.45 -11.11
N VAL A 70 7.00 6.98 -12.20
CA VAL A 70 8.45 6.93 -12.36
C VAL A 70 8.78 7.57 -13.70
N THR A 71 9.67 8.57 -13.65
CA THR A 71 10.09 9.32 -14.84
C THR A 71 10.93 8.45 -15.78
N ARG A 72 11.22 8.97 -16.98
CA ARG A 72 12.41 8.54 -17.73
C ARG A 72 13.68 8.72 -16.89
N PRO A 73 14.80 8.07 -17.23
CA PRO A 73 16.09 8.41 -16.64
C PRO A 73 16.35 9.91 -16.80
N LEU A 74 16.66 10.56 -15.68
CA LEU A 74 17.05 11.95 -15.67
C LEU A 74 18.47 12.08 -16.20
N THR A 75 18.74 13.17 -16.91
CA THR A 75 20.10 13.56 -17.29
C THR A 75 20.92 13.90 -16.04
N VAL A 76 22.25 13.84 -16.14
CA VAL A 76 23.15 14.23 -15.04
C VAL A 76 22.84 15.66 -14.54
N ALA A 77 22.50 16.57 -15.46
CA ALA A 77 22.12 17.94 -15.12
C ALA A 77 20.79 18.01 -14.35
N GLU A 78 19.76 17.27 -14.79
CA GLU A 78 18.48 17.18 -14.07
C GLU A 78 18.65 16.56 -12.69
N VAL A 79 19.43 15.49 -12.56
CA VAL A 79 19.75 14.86 -11.26
C VAL A 79 20.44 15.86 -10.34
N ALA A 80 21.49 16.54 -10.80
CA ALA A 80 22.21 17.53 -10.01
C ALA A 80 21.30 18.68 -9.56
N ALA A 81 20.41 19.13 -10.44
CA ALA A 81 19.47 20.20 -10.15
C ALA A 81 18.44 19.81 -9.07
N THR A 82 18.14 18.52 -8.86
CA THR A 82 17.22 18.09 -7.78
C THR A 82 17.74 18.36 -6.37
N HIS A 83 19.06 18.53 -6.20
CA HIS A 83 19.74 18.60 -4.90
C HIS A 83 19.48 17.39 -3.98
N LEU A 84 19.03 16.25 -4.53
CA LEU A 84 18.92 15.01 -3.78
C LEU A 84 20.31 14.38 -3.63
N HIS A 85 20.89 14.51 -2.43
CA HIS A 85 22.21 13.97 -2.10
C HIS A 85 22.18 12.49 -1.69
N SER A 86 20.99 11.94 -1.42
CA SER A 86 20.80 10.53 -1.08
C SER A 86 19.78 9.86 -2.00
N ARG A 87 19.81 8.53 -2.05
CA ARG A 87 18.79 7.71 -2.73
C ARG A 87 17.71 7.22 -1.78
N GLU A 88 17.71 7.75 -0.55
CA GLU A 88 16.72 7.41 0.46
C GLU A 88 15.36 7.98 0.13
N LEU A 89 14.33 7.41 0.73
CA LEU A 89 12.98 7.95 0.63
C LEU A 89 12.91 9.29 1.35
N VAL A 90 12.40 10.31 0.64
CA VAL A 90 12.03 11.60 1.21
C VAL A 90 10.51 11.71 1.17
N MET A 91 9.93 12.33 2.20
CA MET A 91 8.51 12.62 2.29
C MET A 91 8.33 14.05 2.80
N ASP A 92 7.35 14.76 2.24
CA ASP A 92 7.04 16.10 2.71
C ASP A 92 6.21 16.09 4.02
N THR A 93 5.90 17.28 4.52
CA THR A 93 5.14 17.49 5.77
C THR A 93 3.64 17.73 5.55
N ARG A 94 3.12 17.53 4.34
CA ARG A 94 1.70 17.77 4.03
C ARG A 94 0.84 16.66 4.63
N THR A 95 -0.40 16.96 5.01
CA THR A 95 -1.38 15.94 5.44
C THR A 95 -1.59 14.88 4.37
N LEU A 96 -1.68 15.32 3.11
CA LEU A 96 -1.66 14.45 1.94
C LEU A 96 -0.26 14.51 1.33
N LYS A 97 0.63 13.72 1.90
CA LYS A 97 2.06 13.77 1.60
C LYS A 97 2.40 13.29 0.19
N TYR A 98 3.38 13.97 -0.41
CA TYR A 98 4.17 13.40 -1.49
C TYR A 98 5.42 12.74 -0.92
N TYR A 99 5.83 11.66 -1.57
CA TYR A 99 7.05 10.95 -1.26
C TYR A 99 7.81 10.65 -2.54
N PHE A 100 9.13 10.75 -2.49
CA PHE A 100 9.96 10.60 -3.68
C PHE A 100 11.35 10.09 -3.32
N ARG A 101 12.00 9.47 -4.31
CA ARG A 101 13.41 9.07 -4.21
C ARG A 101 14.03 8.94 -5.59
N LEU A 102 15.33 9.19 -5.66
CA LEU A 102 16.11 8.86 -6.85
C LEU A 102 16.42 7.36 -6.88
N LEU A 103 16.07 6.71 -7.98
CA LEU A 103 16.34 5.28 -8.22
C LEU A 103 17.79 5.07 -8.68
N PRO A 104 18.34 3.85 -8.54
CA PRO A 104 19.73 3.54 -8.94
C PRO A 104 20.04 3.86 -10.41
N ASP A 105 19.03 3.83 -11.28
CA ASP A 105 19.10 4.08 -12.72
C ASP A 105 18.77 5.55 -13.11
N GLN A 106 18.86 6.47 -12.15
CA GLN A 106 18.63 7.92 -12.33
C GLN A 106 17.18 8.29 -12.68
N ARG A 107 16.21 7.40 -12.49
CA ARG A 107 14.79 7.76 -12.55
C ARG A 107 14.34 8.38 -11.22
N LEU A 108 13.41 9.34 -11.28
CA LEU A 108 12.74 9.85 -10.10
C LEU A 108 11.44 9.08 -9.88
N LEU A 109 11.34 8.39 -8.74
CA LEU A 109 10.08 7.84 -8.26
C LEU A 109 9.37 8.94 -7.48
N PHE A 110 8.11 9.18 -7.80
CA PHE A 110 7.28 10.17 -7.13
C PHE A 110 5.90 9.56 -6.85
N GLY A 111 5.49 9.56 -5.60
CA GLY A 111 4.24 8.98 -5.16
C GLY A 111 3.44 9.93 -4.29
N GLY A 112 2.15 9.67 -4.24
CA GLY A 112 1.21 10.49 -3.50
C GLY A 112 -0.20 9.93 -3.54
N ARG A 113 -1.17 10.83 -3.43
CA ARG A 113 -2.58 10.48 -3.39
C ARG A 113 -3.06 9.94 -4.74
N GLY A 114 -3.72 8.78 -4.68
CA GLY A 114 -4.47 8.20 -5.79
C GLY A 114 -5.98 8.38 -5.62
N ALA A 115 -6.74 7.48 -6.25
CA ALA A 115 -8.19 7.47 -6.17
C ALA A 115 -8.72 7.10 -4.78
N ILE A 116 -9.94 7.56 -4.46
CA ILE A 116 -10.63 7.15 -3.23
C ILE A 116 -11.37 5.83 -3.45
N ARG A 117 -11.81 5.56 -4.69
CA ARG A 117 -12.60 4.38 -5.05
C ARG A 117 -11.79 3.48 -5.97
N GLY A 118 -11.88 2.17 -5.76
CA GLY A 118 -11.16 1.17 -6.54
C GLY A 118 -11.40 1.27 -8.05
N LYS A 119 -12.65 1.51 -8.44
CA LYS A 119 -13.03 1.66 -9.87
C LYS A 119 -12.30 2.80 -10.59
N ASP A 120 -11.83 3.80 -9.84
CA ASP A 120 -11.19 4.99 -10.37
C ASP A 120 -9.65 4.88 -10.32
N ALA A 121 -9.09 3.76 -9.83
CA ALA A 121 -7.66 3.56 -9.62
C ALA A 121 -6.79 3.75 -10.87
N ASN A 122 -7.36 3.47 -12.05
CA ASN A 122 -6.69 3.56 -13.35
C ASN A 122 -7.05 4.83 -14.12
N ASN A 123 -7.71 5.80 -13.49
CA ASN A 123 -8.02 7.06 -14.15
C ASN A 123 -6.72 7.83 -14.45
N PRO A 124 -6.44 8.17 -15.73
CA PRO A 124 -5.19 8.84 -16.13
C PRO A 124 -5.00 10.21 -15.47
N ARG A 125 -6.07 10.79 -14.91
CA ARG A 125 -6.00 12.00 -14.09
C ARG A 125 -4.98 11.88 -12.97
N TYR A 126 -4.94 10.77 -12.23
CA TYR A 126 -4.04 10.63 -11.08
C TYR A 126 -2.57 10.63 -11.49
N THR A 127 -2.24 9.97 -12.60
CA THR A 127 -0.90 10.01 -13.17
C THR A 127 -0.52 11.43 -13.59
N ARG A 128 -1.42 12.16 -14.28
CA ARG A 128 -1.18 13.55 -14.69
C ARG A 128 -1.01 14.49 -13.50
N ASP A 129 -1.88 14.39 -12.50
CA ASP A 129 -1.85 15.22 -11.31
C ASP A 129 -0.55 14.96 -10.52
N LEU A 130 -0.05 13.73 -10.48
CA LEU A 130 1.26 13.40 -9.89
C LEU A 130 2.43 13.98 -10.68
N MET A 131 2.42 13.96 -12.03
CA MET A 131 3.47 14.59 -12.83
C MET A 131 3.50 16.12 -12.64
N GLN A 132 2.34 16.74 -12.49
CA GLN A 132 2.24 18.17 -12.13
C GLN A 132 2.78 18.43 -10.73
N ALA A 133 2.44 17.60 -9.75
CA ALA A 133 2.95 17.73 -8.39
C ALA A 133 4.46 17.50 -8.28
N LEU A 134 5.02 16.57 -9.05
CA LEU A 134 6.45 16.35 -9.19
C LEU A 134 7.12 17.65 -9.65
N SER A 135 6.60 18.25 -10.71
CA SER A 135 7.15 19.48 -11.29
C SER A 135 6.97 20.70 -10.38
N ALA A 136 5.91 20.74 -9.57
CA ALA A 136 5.72 21.74 -8.54
C ALA A 136 6.69 21.56 -7.36
N THR A 137 7.08 20.31 -7.05
CA THR A 137 8.06 19.97 -6.00
C THR A 137 9.49 20.26 -6.46
N PHE A 138 9.78 20.00 -7.74
CA PHE A 138 11.06 20.26 -8.39
C PHE A 138 10.85 21.20 -9.59
N PRO A 139 10.73 22.53 -9.37
CA PRO A 139 10.53 23.50 -10.46
C PRO A 139 11.56 23.41 -11.60
N GLN A 140 12.78 23.01 -11.28
CA GLN A 140 13.86 22.73 -12.23
C GLN A 140 13.58 21.57 -13.20
N LEU A 141 12.58 20.73 -12.90
CA LEU A 141 12.14 19.60 -13.72
C LEU A 141 10.79 19.87 -14.40
N GLN A 142 10.41 21.13 -14.61
CA GLN A 142 9.10 21.51 -15.16
C GLN A 142 8.77 20.84 -16.50
N SER A 143 9.78 20.55 -17.33
CA SER A 143 9.60 19.83 -18.60
C SER A 143 8.92 18.48 -18.43
N LEU A 144 9.13 17.80 -17.28
CA LEU A 144 8.54 16.49 -17.00
C LEU A 144 7.02 16.54 -16.84
N ALA A 145 6.42 17.69 -16.49
CA ALA A 145 4.97 17.81 -16.27
C ALA A 145 4.14 17.36 -17.48
N ALA A 146 4.66 17.57 -18.68
CA ALA A 146 4.02 17.22 -19.95
C ALA A 146 4.45 15.85 -20.50
N GLU A 147 5.47 15.23 -19.90
CA GLU A 147 5.97 13.93 -20.32
C GLU A 147 5.10 12.79 -19.80
N LYS A 148 5.06 11.69 -20.55
CA LYS A 148 4.47 10.44 -20.06
C LYS A 148 5.51 9.74 -19.17
N PRO A 149 5.16 9.31 -17.95
CA PRO A 149 6.08 8.54 -17.12
C PRO A 149 6.35 7.15 -17.74
N ASP A 150 7.55 6.62 -17.54
CA ASP A 150 7.94 5.26 -17.95
C ASP A 150 7.06 4.22 -17.25
N TYR A 151 6.73 4.48 -15.97
CA TYR A 151 5.89 3.60 -15.17
C TYR A 151 4.87 4.38 -14.35
N SER A 152 3.67 3.81 -14.20
CA SER A 152 2.67 4.31 -13.26
C SER A 152 1.82 3.16 -12.73
N TRP A 153 1.59 3.15 -11.42
CA TRP A 153 0.73 2.16 -10.78
C TRP A 153 0.03 2.75 -9.55
N SER A 154 -0.98 2.04 -9.07
CA SER A 154 -1.71 2.36 -7.85
C SER A 154 -1.81 1.12 -6.96
N GLY A 155 -1.85 1.32 -5.64
CA GLY A 155 -1.99 0.24 -4.66
C GLY A 155 -2.81 0.66 -3.45
N TRP A 156 -3.43 -0.32 -2.78
CA TRP A 156 -4.23 -0.06 -1.60
C TRP A 156 -3.36 0.13 -0.36
N VAL A 157 -3.59 1.23 0.33
CA VAL A 157 -3.03 1.54 1.64
C VAL A 157 -4.16 1.51 2.65
N SER A 158 -3.93 0.88 3.79
CA SER A 158 -4.85 0.96 4.92
C SER A 158 -4.45 2.10 5.81
N VAL A 159 -5.31 3.11 5.91
CA VAL A 159 -5.16 4.20 6.87
C VAL A 159 -6.05 3.99 8.09
N ALA A 160 -5.55 4.44 9.23
CA ALA A 160 -6.25 4.51 10.49
C ALA A 160 -6.42 5.99 10.89
N LEU A 161 -7.47 6.30 11.64
CA LEU A 161 -7.83 7.68 12.00
C LEU A 161 -6.77 8.42 12.82
N ASP A 162 -5.96 7.68 13.59
CA ASP A 162 -4.92 8.22 14.49
C ASP A 162 -3.50 7.93 13.99
N ASP A 163 -3.36 7.47 12.74
CA ASP A 163 -2.09 7.08 12.11
C ASP A 163 -1.31 5.92 12.77
N TYR A 164 -1.91 5.19 13.72
CA TYR A 164 -1.25 4.04 14.35
C TYR A 164 -1.65 2.68 13.74
N PRO A 165 -0.72 1.71 13.63
CA PRO A 165 -1.06 0.34 13.27
C PRO A 165 -2.07 -0.31 14.22
N ARG A 166 -2.91 -1.19 13.66
CA ARG A 166 -3.92 -2.00 14.35
C ARG A 166 -3.34 -3.39 14.54
N ILE A 167 -2.56 -3.54 15.60
CA ILE A 167 -1.91 -4.79 16.00
C ILE A 167 -2.50 -5.22 17.34
N TYR A 168 -3.61 -5.95 17.32
CA TYR A 168 -4.34 -6.32 18.53
C TYR A 168 -5.21 -7.58 18.34
N SER A 169 -5.79 -8.07 19.43
CA SER A 169 -6.79 -9.15 19.39
C SER A 169 -8.20 -8.56 19.51
N PRO A 170 -8.96 -8.42 18.41
CA PRO A 170 -10.30 -7.84 18.46
C PRO A 170 -11.38 -8.80 19.00
N ALA A 171 -11.11 -10.10 19.03
CA ALA A 171 -12.02 -11.15 19.52
C ALA A 171 -11.21 -12.42 19.85
N PRO A 172 -11.75 -13.39 20.63
CA PRO A 172 -11.07 -14.65 20.91
C PRO A 172 -10.61 -15.35 19.62
N GLY A 173 -9.34 -15.77 19.58
CA GLY A 173 -8.75 -16.45 18.42
C GLY A 173 -8.43 -15.55 17.23
N ILE A 174 -8.82 -14.27 17.25
CA ILE A 174 -8.61 -13.34 16.13
C ILE A 174 -7.53 -12.33 16.50
N PHE A 175 -6.60 -12.12 15.57
CA PHE A 175 -5.53 -11.13 15.66
C PHE A 175 -5.49 -10.28 14.39
N THR A 176 -5.01 -9.05 14.51
CA THR A 176 -4.88 -8.11 13.39
C THR A 176 -3.46 -7.61 13.24
N SER A 177 -3.10 -7.31 12.00
CA SER A 177 -1.85 -6.68 11.60
C SER A 177 -2.15 -5.79 10.39
N MET A 178 -2.70 -4.60 10.64
CA MET A 178 -3.25 -3.72 9.60
C MET A 178 -3.13 -2.24 9.95
N GLY A 179 -3.57 -1.33 9.07
CA GLY A 179 -3.63 0.10 9.39
C GLY A 179 -2.27 0.80 9.45
N TYR A 180 -1.28 0.32 8.71
CA TYR A 180 0.09 0.85 8.73
C TYR A 180 0.27 2.24 8.09
N CYS A 181 -0.78 2.86 7.57
CA CYS A 181 -0.79 4.25 7.08
C CYS A 181 0.33 4.59 6.07
N GLY A 182 0.68 3.62 5.22
CA GLY A 182 1.71 3.75 4.19
C GLY A 182 3.12 3.38 4.63
N SER A 183 3.33 3.04 5.90
CA SER A 183 4.65 2.74 6.47
C SER A 183 4.89 1.24 6.71
N GLY A 184 4.06 0.35 6.16
CA GLY A 184 4.06 -1.08 6.49
C GLY A 184 5.41 -1.78 6.27
N VAL A 185 6.15 -1.41 5.23
CA VAL A 185 7.49 -1.98 4.94
C VAL A 185 8.49 -1.68 6.07
N THR A 186 8.42 -0.49 6.67
CA THR A 186 9.31 -0.10 7.77
C THR A 186 9.06 -0.95 9.02
N PHE A 187 7.82 -1.42 9.24
CA PHE A 187 7.46 -2.27 10.38
C PHE A 187 7.83 -3.76 10.19
N THR A 188 8.28 -4.16 9.00
CA THR A 188 8.58 -5.57 8.68
C THR A 188 10.07 -5.90 8.62
N GLN A 189 10.94 -4.91 8.83
CA GLN A 189 12.40 -5.08 8.83
C GLN A 189 12.92 -5.61 10.16
#